data_AF-A0A7V8AZT4-F1
#
_entry.id   AF-A0A7V8AZT4-F1
#
_cell.length_a   1.000
_cell.length_b   1.000
_cell.length_c   1.000
_cell.angle_alpha   90.00
_cell.angle_beta   90.00
_cell.angle_gamma   90.00
#
_symmetry.space_group_name_H-M   'P 1'
#
loop_
_entity.id
_entity.type
_entity.pdbx_description
1 polymer ?
#
loop_
_entity_poly.entity_id
_entity_poly.type
_entity_poly.pdbx_seq_one_letter_code
_entity_poly.pdbx_strand_id
1 'polypeptide(L)'
;MKQRTDHIHQDSLAEDSSLSSRASGPFPWGRLWMAACLLILFVAAIIVMMRWNPEPMTDDEERALLRVKNLAALNKANEELLNTYGWADQNQGVVHIPLERAMEMEIKRLNDTARRPHATYPIAPIDLVPVAAGMPTPTPVPPPKNNS
;
A
#
# COMPACT_ATOMS: atom_id res chain seq x y z
N MET A 1 -52.40 -95.36 14.75
CA MET A 1 -50.96 -95.11 14.47
C MET A 1 -50.80 -94.79 12.99
N LYS A 2 -50.97 -93.53 12.60
CA LYS A 2 -50.64 -93.05 11.26
C LYS A 2 -50.35 -91.55 11.31
N GLN A 3 -49.09 -91.23 11.00
CA GLN A 3 -48.59 -89.95 10.50
C GLN A 3 -48.82 -88.70 11.37
N ARG A 4 -47.97 -88.58 12.39
CA ARG A 4 -47.57 -87.32 13.02
C ARG A 4 -46.13 -87.03 12.56
N THR A 5 -45.95 -86.68 11.28
CA THR A 5 -44.62 -86.41 10.73
C THR A 5 -44.62 -85.39 9.59
N ASP A 6 -45.62 -84.50 9.49
CA ASP A 6 -45.70 -83.52 8.39
C ASP A 6 -45.51 -82.07 8.85
N HIS A 7 -45.17 -81.84 10.13
CA HIS A 7 -45.09 -80.48 10.70
C HIS A 7 -43.67 -79.90 10.76
N ILE A 8 -42.63 -80.71 10.52
CA ILE A 8 -41.23 -80.30 10.75
C ILE A 8 -40.55 -79.73 9.49
N HIS A 9 -41.22 -79.75 8.33
CA HIS A 9 -40.65 -79.24 7.06
C HIS A 9 -41.22 -77.89 6.60
N GLN A 10 -42.10 -77.25 7.39
CA GLN A 10 -42.64 -75.93 7.03
C GLN A 10 -41.91 -74.76 7.71
N ASP A 11 -41.23 -74.98 8.84
CA ASP A 11 -40.49 -73.91 9.52
C ASP A 11 -39.20 -73.50 8.79
N SER A 12 -38.64 -74.36 7.93
CA SER A 12 -37.38 -74.07 7.22
C SER A 12 -37.54 -73.26 5.93
N LEU A 13 -38.76 -72.89 5.53
CA LEU A 13 -39.00 -72.05 4.34
C LEU A 13 -39.42 -70.61 4.69
N ALA A 14 -39.60 -70.32 5.99
CA ALA A 14 -39.97 -68.99 6.47
C ALA A 14 -38.76 -68.13 6.89
N GLU A 15 -37.62 -68.74 7.22
CA GLU A 15 -36.46 -68.02 7.77
C GLU A 15 -35.59 -67.29 6.73
N ASP A 16 -35.82 -67.52 5.44
CA ASP A 16 -35.04 -66.88 4.37
C ASP A 16 -35.52 -65.45 4.04
N SER A 17 -36.62 -65.00 4.65
CA SER A 17 -37.34 -63.78 4.27
C SER A 17 -37.05 -62.54 5.12
N SER A 18 -36.24 -62.64 6.20
CA SER A 18 -35.93 -61.52 7.10
C SER A 18 -34.55 -60.90 6.94
N LEU A 19 -33.75 -61.32 5.95
CA LEU A 19 -32.59 -60.54 5.49
C LEU A 19 -33.06 -59.41 4.58
N SER A 20 -33.87 -58.55 5.19
CA SER A 20 -34.31 -57.26 4.73
C SER A 20 -33.17 -56.53 4.04
N SER A 21 -33.30 -56.44 2.72
CA SER A 21 -32.85 -55.38 1.84
C SER A 21 -32.07 -54.27 2.53
N ARG A 22 -30.76 -54.49 2.70
CA ARG A 22 -29.81 -53.39 2.82
C ARG A 22 -29.64 -52.82 1.42
N ALA A 23 -30.68 -52.12 0.96
CA ALA A 23 -30.70 -51.42 -0.29
C ALA A 23 -29.50 -50.45 -0.29
N SER A 24 -28.44 -50.83 -1.00
CA SER A 24 -27.47 -49.89 -1.49
C SER A 24 -28.24 -48.96 -2.44
N GLY A 25 -28.76 -47.86 -1.90
CA GLY A 25 -29.41 -46.85 -2.72
C GLY A 25 -28.45 -46.40 -3.82
N PRO A 26 -28.95 -45.99 -5.00
CA PRO A 26 -28.10 -45.48 -6.06
C PRO A 26 -27.20 -44.39 -5.48
N PHE A 27 -25.93 -44.40 -5.91
CA PHE A 27 -24.90 -43.45 -5.48
C PHE A 27 -25.53 -42.07 -5.30
N PRO A 28 -25.40 -41.41 -4.14
CA PRO A 28 -26.21 -40.25 -3.80
C PRO A 28 -25.69 -39.00 -4.51
N TRP A 29 -25.51 -39.06 -5.83
CA TRP A 29 -25.10 -37.95 -6.69
C TRP A 29 -25.98 -36.73 -6.43
N GLY A 30 -27.30 -36.90 -6.30
CA GLY A 30 -28.20 -35.78 -5.94
C GLY A 30 -27.84 -35.12 -4.60
N ARG A 31 -27.50 -35.89 -3.56
CA ARG A 31 -27.08 -35.34 -2.27
C ARG A 31 -25.68 -34.73 -2.31
N LEU A 32 -24.78 -35.30 -3.10
CA LEU A 32 -23.45 -34.76 -3.36
C LEU A 32 -23.53 -33.42 -4.12
N TRP A 33 -24.38 -33.32 -5.13
CA TRP A 33 -24.62 -32.08 -5.87
C TRP A 33 -25.33 -31.03 -5.02
N MET A 34 -26.32 -31.42 -4.21
CA MET A 34 -26.96 -30.51 -3.25
C MET A 34 -25.95 -29.98 -2.21
N ALA A 35 -25.10 -30.85 -1.68
CA ALA A 35 -24.03 -30.46 -0.76
C ALA A 35 -22.99 -29.56 -1.43
N ALA A 36 -22.62 -29.82 -2.68
CA ALA A 36 -21.71 -28.99 -3.45
C ALA A 36 -22.31 -27.60 -3.73
N CYS A 37 -23.58 -27.51 -4.14
CA CYS A 37 -24.27 -26.25 -4.32
C CYS A 37 -24.36 -25.45 -3.02
N LEU A 38 -24.69 -26.11 -1.90
CA LEU A 38 -24.71 -25.48 -0.58
C LEU A 38 -23.33 -24.93 -0.19
N LEU A 39 -22.26 -25.71 -0.44
CA LEU A 39 -20.89 -25.30 -0.16
C LEU A 39 -20.47 -24.11 -1.03
N ILE A 40 -20.83 -24.10 -2.32
CA ILE A 40 -20.56 -22.97 -3.22
C ILE A 40 -21.30 -21.73 -2.75
N LEU A 41 -22.58 -21.84 -2.36
CA LEU A 41 -23.35 -20.71 -1.82
C LEU A 41 -22.76 -20.21 -0.49
N PHE A 42 -22.30 -21.11 0.38
CA PHE A 42 -21.65 -20.74 1.64
C PHE A 42 -20.32 -20.02 1.40
N VAL A 43 -19.49 -20.51 0.48
CA VAL A 43 -18.24 -19.85 0.07
C VAL A 43 -18.54 -18.50 -0.60
N ALA A 44 -19.54 -18.42 -1.48
CA ALA A 44 -19.95 -17.16 -2.09
C ALA A 44 -20.45 -16.16 -1.05
N ALA A 45 -21.22 -16.60 -0.05
CA ALA A 45 -21.67 -15.77 1.06
C ALA A 45 -20.49 -15.26 1.91
N ILE A 46 -19.50 -16.11 2.19
CA ILE A 46 -18.26 -15.69 2.88
C ILE A 46 -17.50 -14.66 2.03
N ILE A 47 -17.35 -14.89 0.72
CA ILE A 47 -16.67 -13.94 -0.18
C ILE A 47 -17.41 -12.60 -0.23
N VAL A 48 -18.74 -12.61 -0.30
CA VAL A 48 -19.57 -11.40 -0.25
C VAL A 48 -19.43 -10.70 1.11
N MET A 49 -19.45 -11.45 2.21
CA MET A 49 -19.26 -10.93 3.56
C MET A 49 -17.85 -10.33 3.77
N MET A 50 -16.80 -10.97 3.25
CA MET A 50 -15.43 -10.43 3.25
C MET A 50 -15.29 -9.24 2.31
N ARG A 51 -16.05 -9.19 1.21
CA ARG A 51 -16.09 -8.01 0.34
C ARG A 51 -16.77 -6.83 1.04
N TRP A 52 -17.76 -7.09 1.88
CA TRP A 52 -18.48 -6.05 2.65
C TRP A 52 -17.77 -5.63 3.94
N ASN A 53 -16.82 -6.44 4.43
CA ASN A 53 -15.91 -6.07 5.50
C ASN A 53 -14.56 -5.72 4.88
N PRO A 54 -14.34 -4.46 4.42
CA PRO A 54 -12.99 -4.06 4.03
C PRO A 54 -12.06 -4.36 5.21
N GLU A 55 -10.98 -5.08 4.91
CA GLU A 55 -9.96 -5.41 5.90
C GLU A 55 -9.56 -4.12 6.62
N PRO A 56 -9.51 -4.10 7.97
CA PRO A 56 -9.03 -2.93 8.67
C PRO A 56 -7.63 -2.67 8.14
N MET A 57 -7.50 -1.54 7.46
CA MET A 57 -6.26 -1.14 6.82
C MET A 57 -5.15 -1.25 7.87
N THR A 58 -4.06 -1.93 7.53
CA THR A 58 -3.00 -2.15 8.54
C THR A 58 -2.50 -0.78 9.04
N ASP A 59 -2.14 -0.67 10.31
CA ASP A 59 -1.67 0.60 10.90
C ASP A 59 -0.55 1.26 10.04
N ASP A 60 0.24 0.44 9.35
CA ASP A 60 1.30 0.89 8.44
C ASP A 60 0.77 1.51 7.14
N GLU A 61 -0.29 0.95 6.58
CA GLU A 61 -0.98 1.51 5.41
C GLU A 61 -1.67 2.84 5.76
N GLU A 62 -2.27 2.96 6.94
CA GLU A 62 -2.88 4.22 7.40
C GLU A 62 -1.83 5.34 7.53
N ARG A 63 -0.68 5.02 8.10
CA ARG A 63 0.46 5.95 8.19
C ARG A 63 1.04 6.30 6.82
N ALA A 64 1.07 5.34 5.89
CA ALA A 64 1.51 5.59 4.52
C ALA A 64 0.53 6.55 3.80
N LEU A 65 -0.78 6.33 3.94
CA LEU A 65 -1.78 7.23 3.37
C LEU A 65 -1.73 8.62 4.00
N LEU A 66 -1.53 8.73 5.31
CA LEU A 66 -1.36 10.03 5.98
C LEU A 66 -0.16 10.80 5.43
N ARG A 67 0.99 10.14 5.22
CA ARG A 67 2.17 10.76 4.60
C ARG A 67 1.89 11.27 3.20
N VAL A 68 1.23 10.46 2.37
CA VAL A 68 0.88 10.85 0.99
C VAL A 68 -0.11 12.01 0.98
N LYS A 69 -1.12 11.99 1.85
CA LYS A 69 -2.10 13.09 1.99
C LYS A 69 -1.44 14.39 2.45
N ASN A 70 -0.54 14.32 3.43
CA ASN A 70 0.20 15.49 3.90
C ASN A 70 1.09 16.07 2.80
N LEU A 71 1.80 15.22 2.05
CA LEU A 71 2.60 15.64 0.91
C LEU A 71 1.74 16.32 -0.16
N ALA A 72 0.61 15.72 -0.53
CA ALA A 72 -0.30 16.30 -1.50
C ALA A 72 -0.87 17.66 -1.05
N ALA A 73 -1.22 17.80 0.24
CA ALA A 73 -1.69 19.05 0.80
C ALA A 73 -0.62 20.15 0.76
N LEU A 74 0.62 19.81 1.12
CA LEU A 74 1.75 20.74 1.06
C LEU A 74 2.07 21.17 -0.38
N ASN A 75 2.07 20.21 -1.32
CA ASN A 75 2.30 20.51 -2.73
C ASN A 75 1.22 21.45 -3.28
N LYS A 76 -0.06 21.18 -2.96
CA LYS A 76 -1.17 22.04 -3.40
C LYS A 76 -1.05 23.45 -2.83
N ALA A 77 -0.73 23.57 -1.54
CA ALA A 77 -0.52 24.88 -0.92
C ALA A 77 0.66 25.63 -1.56
N ASN A 78 1.74 24.92 -1.90
CA ASN A 78 2.88 25.50 -2.59
C ASN A 78 2.53 25.95 -4.01
N GLU A 79 1.83 25.11 -4.77
CA GLU A 79 1.33 25.46 -6.11
C GLU A 79 0.44 26.70 -6.08
N GLU A 80 -0.44 26.83 -5.08
CA GLU A 80 -1.29 28.01 -4.92
C GLU A 80 -0.45 29.26 -4.63
N LEU A 81 0.53 29.18 -3.72
CA LEU A 81 1.44 30.30 -3.41
C LEU A 81 2.32 30.69 -4.61
N LEU A 82 2.75 29.73 -5.44
CA LEU A 82 3.60 29.98 -6.60
C LEU A 82 2.85 30.61 -7.77
N ASN A 83 1.53 30.37 -7.89
CA ASN A 83 0.73 30.84 -9.03
C ASN A 83 -0.11 32.08 -8.72
N THR A 84 -0.17 32.50 -7.46
CA THR A 84 -1.00 33.64 -7.03
C THR A 84 -0.15 34.85 -6.65
N TYR A 85 -0.82 35.99 -6.49
CA TYR A 85 -0.22 37.18 -5.91
C TYR A 85 -0.64 37.26 -4.45
N GLY A 86 0.27 37.69 -3.59
CA GLY A 86 -0.02 37.82 -2.18
C GLY A 86 1.10 38.47 -1.39
N TRP A 87 0.87 38.56 -0.08
CA TRP A 87 1.88 39.05 0.85
C TRP A 87 2.80 37.89 1.25
N ALA A 88 4.11 38.10 1.15
CA ALA A 88 5.10 37.19 1.74
C ALA A 88 5.38 37.59 3.20
N ASP A 89 5.51 38.90 3.45
CA ASP A 89 5.62 39.48 4.79
C ASP A 89 5.00 40.89 4.77
N GLN A 90 3.81 41.02 5.35
CA GLN A 90 3.07 42.26 5.37
C GLN A 90 3.73 43.32 6.29
N ASN A 91 4.43 42.90 7.34
CA ASN A 91 5.09 43.82 8.27
C ASN A 91 6.32 44.48 7.64
N GLN A 92 6.99 43.76 6.74
CA GLN A 92 8.13 44.26 5.97
C GLN A 92 7.72 44.83 4.60
N GLY A 93 6.43 44.78 4.26
CA GLY A 93 5.93 45.26 2.96
C GLY A 93 6.37 44.40 1.77
N VAL A 94 6.75 43.14 1.99
CA VAL A 94 7.24 42.23 0.94
C VAL A 94 6.06 41.45 0.35
N VAL A 95 5.86 41.61 -0.96
CA VAL A 95 4.86 40.86 -1.74
C VAL A 95 5.52 39.72 -2.51
N HIS A 96 4.84 38.58 -2.63
CA HIS A 96 5.20 37.57 -3.61
C HIS A 96 4.44 37.83 -4.92
N ILE A 97 5.11 37.52 -6.03
CA ILE A 97 4.52 37.51 -7.36
C ILE A 97 4.49 36.06 -7.86
N PRO A 98 3.56 35.70 -8.77
CA PRO A 98 3.55 34.40 -9.41
C PRO A 98 4.89 34.10 -10.05
N LEU A 99 5.32 32.84 -9.97
CA LEU A 99 6.61 32.38 -10.44
C LEU A 99 6.82 32.66 -11.93
N GLU A 100 5.79 32.46 -12.76
CA GLU A 100 5.83 32.77 -14.20
C GLU A 100 6.20 34.23 -14.44
N ARG A 101 5.64 35.15 -13.64
CA ARG A 101 5.89 36.58 -13.77
C ARG A 101 7.26 36.95 -13.23
N ALA A 102 7.71 36.31 -12.15
CA ALA A 102 9.08 36.45 -11.68
C ALA A 102 10.09 36.01 -12.75
N MET A 103 9.85 34.86 -13.41
CA MET A 103 10.70 34.36 -14.48
C MET A 103 10.73 35.32 -15.68
N GLU A 104 9.57 35.81 -16.13
CA GLU A 104 9.51 36.79 -17.23
C GLU A 104 10.27 38.07 -16.91
N MET A 105 10.14 38.58 -15.67
CA MET A 105 10.86 39.76 -15.21
C MET A 105 12.38 39.53 -15.18
N GLU A 106 12.83 38.37 -14.71
CA GLU A 106 14.24 38.05 -14.67
C GLU A 106 14.81 37.84 -16.07
N ILE A 107 14.09 37.16 -16.98
CA ILE A 107 14.52 37.02 -18.38
C ILE A 107 14.66 38.40 -19.03
N LYS A 108 13.70 39.31 -18.81
CA LYS A 108 13.78 40.68 -19.33
C LYS A 108 14.97 41.43 -18.74
N ARG A 109 15.17 41.35 -17.42
CA ARG A 109 16.30 41.97 -16.71
C ARG A 109 17.63 41.43 -17.23
N LEU A 110 17.76 40.13 -17.44
CA LEU A 110 18.94 39.49 -17.99
C LEU A 110 19.20 39.93 -19.43
N ASN A 111 18.18 40.01 -20.28
CA ASN A 111 18.32 40.53 -21.65
C ASN A 111 18.76 42.01 -21.67
N ASP A 112 18.21 42.84 -20.77
CA ASP A 112 18.58 44.25 -20.64
C ASP A 112 20.01 44.42 -20.09
N THR A 113 20.42 43.55 -19.15
CA THR A 113 21.78 43.53 -18.57
C THR A 113 22.80 42.95 -19.55
N ALA A 114 22.44 41.94 -20.34
CA ALA A 114 23.30 41.37 -21.39
C ALA A 114 23.64 42.42 -22.46
N ARG A 115 22.75 43.39 -22.71
CA ARG A 115 23.02 44.56 -23.57
C ARG A 115 23.96 45.59 -22.94
N ARG A 116 24.17 45.52 -21.63
CA ARG A 116 25.13 46.36 -20.88
C ARG A 116 26.12 45.45 -20.15
N PRO A 117 27.08 44.85 -20.86
CA PRO A 117 28.13 44.07 -20.22
C PRO A 117 28.83 44.96 -19.18
N HIS A 118 28.59 44.67 -17.91
CA HIS A 118 29.36 45.27 -16.83
C HIS A 118 30.72 44.58 -16.82
N ALA A 119 31.80 45.34 -16.85
CA ALA A 119 33.13 44.79 -16.71
C ALA A 119 33.20 44.05 -15.36
N THR A 120 33.25 42.73 -15.41
CA THR A 120 33.65 41.92 -14.26
C THR A 120 34.95 42.49 -13.75
N TYR A 121 35.00 42.82 -12.46
CA TYR A 121 36.20 43.30 -11.79
C TYR A 121 37.41 42.48 -12.24
N PRO A 122 38.59 43.10 -12.39
CA PRO A 122 39.79 42.35 -12.77
C PRO A 122 39.93 41.17 -11.82
N ILE A 123 40.04 39.97 -12.38
CA ILE A 123 40.37 38.77 -11.63
C ILE A 123 41.76 39.04 -11.08
N ALA A 124 41.83 39.45 -9.80
CA ALA A 124 43.10 39.55 -9.11
C ALA A 124 43.75 38.16 -9.19
N PRO A 125 45.03 38.07 -9.60
CA PRO A 125 45.78 36.84 -9.45
C PRO A 125 45.59 36.34 -8.03
N ILE A 126 45.19 35.07 -7.89
CA ILE A 126 45.19 34.41 -6.59
C ILE A 126 46.66 34.34 -6.21
N ASP A 127 47.11 35.25 -5.35
CA ASP A 127 48.39 35.10 -4.67
C ASP A 127 48.27 33.82 -3.85
N LEU A 128 48.87 32.75 -4.36
CA LEU A 128 49.01 31.49 -3.65
C LEU A 128 49.85 31.76 -2.42
N VAL A 129 49.20 32.17 -1.32
CA VAL A 129 49.84 32.18 0.00
C VAL A 129 50.26 30.73 0.24
N PRO A 130 51.56 30.42 0.34
CA PRO A 130 51.97 29.08 0.70
C PRO A 130 51.33 28.78 2.05
N VAL A 131 50.52 27.72 2.09
CA VAL A 131 50.01 27.16 3.34
C VAL A 131 51.24 26.85 4.18
N ALA A 132 51.53 27.72 5.15
CA ALA A 132 52.54 27.45 6.15
C ALA A 132 52.17 26.12 6.80
N ALA A 133 53.10 25.17 6.76
CA ALA A 133 52.96 23.80 7.23
C ALA A 133 52.80 23.73 8.76
N GLY A 134 51.69 24.26 9.27
CA GLY A 134 51.39 24.38 10.70
C GLY A 134 49.93 24.14 11.05
N MET A 135 49.10 23.62 10.13
CA MET A 135 47.78 23.14 10.53
C MET A 135 47.95 21.90 11.42
N PRO A 136 47.49 21.92 12.69
CA PRO A 136 47.46 20.71 13.49
C PRO A 136 46.52 19.71 12.81
N THR A 137 47.04 18.52 12.54
CA THR A 137 46.27 17.40 11.99
C THR A 137 45.00 17.20 12.82
N PRO A 138 43.79 17.15 12.23
CA PRO A 138 42.60 16.78 12.97
C PRO A 138 42.82 15.36 13.52
N THR A 139 42.78 15.24 14.84
CA THR A 139 42.89 13.95 15.52
C THR A 139 41.69 13.10 15.09
N PRO A 140 41.88 11.86 14.61
CA PRO A 140 40.75 10.99 14.24
C PRO A 140 39.88 10.73 15.46
N VAL A 141 38.59 11.05 15.35
CA VAL A 141 37.57 10.73 16.36
C VAL A 141 37.41 9.22 16.43
N PRO A 142 37.52 8.58 17.61
CA PRO A 142 37.33 7.14 17.73
C PRO A 142 35.86 6.74 17.50
N PRO A 143 35.60 5.54 16.94
CA PRO A 143 34.25 5.08 16.63
C PRO A 143 33.39 4.88 17.89
N PRO A 144 32.06 5.07 17.81
CA PRO A 144 31.16 4.89 18.94
C PRO A 144 31.15 3.43 19.40
N LYS A 145 31.38 3.20 20.70
CA LYS A 145 31.20 1.89 21.32
C LYS A 145 29.71 1.54 21.32
N ASN A 146 29.33 0.48 20.62
CA ASN A 146 28.05 -0.18 20.86
C ASN A 146 28.13 -0.90 22.22
N ASN A 147 27.08 -0.77 23.01
CA ASN A 147 26.86 -1.55 24.21
C ASN A 147 25.76 -2.57 23.91
N SER A 148 26.15 -3.83 23.84
CA SER A 148 25.27 -4.99 23.94
C SER A 148 24.48 -5.00 25.25
#